data_AF-A0A645G8M7-F1
#
_entry.id   AF-A0A645G8M7-F1
#
_cell.length_a   1.000
_cell.length_b   1.000
_cell.length_c   1.000
_cell.angle_alpha   90.00
_cell.angle_beta   90.00
_cell.angle_gamma   90.00
#
_symmetry.space_group_name_H-M   'P 1'
#
loop_
_entity.id
_entity.type
_entity.pdbx_description
1 polymer ?
#
loop_
_entity_poly.entity_id
_entity_poly.type
_entity_poly.pdbx_seq_one_letter_code
_entity_poly.pdbx_strand_id
1 'polypeptide(L)'
;MGEITGRIFAYLRQNPSKEGQLRSFLNYYLPTTLKILRTYAQMEAQGIEGQNITAAKERIERMMDQVAEGFEKQLDTLFLDQTMDVTSDVAVLEQMLKSDGLFSGDGLQLGG
;
A
#
# COMPACT_ATOMS: atom_id res chain seq x y z
N MET A 1 7.94 -7.38 -4.69
CA MET A 1 6.58 -7.52 -5.29
C MET A 1 5.71 -8.56 -4.61
N GLY A 2 6.12 -9.84 -4.50
CA GLY A 2 5.28 -10.87 -3.87
C GLY A 2 4.85 -10.54 -2.42
N GLU A 3 5.75 -9.92 -1.66
CA GLU A 3 5.48 -9.49 -0.29
C GLU A 3 4.40 -8.38 -0.22
N ILE A 4 4.53 -7.33 -1.04
CA ILE A 4 3.57 -6.22 -1.13
C ILE A 4 2.18 -6.76 -1.51
N THR A 5 2.11 -7.64 -2.51
CA THR A 5 0.86 -8.30 -2.90
C THR A 5 0.27 -9.12 -1.76
N GLY A 6 1.10 -9.87 -1.03
CA GLY A 6 0.67 -10.64 0.14
C GLY A 6 0.07 -9.77 1.25
N ARG A 7 0.70 -8.63 1.55
CA ARG A 7 0.20 -7.66 2.54
C ARG A 7 -1.17 -7.08 2.12
N ILE A 8 -1.35 -6.74 0.84
CA ILE A 8 -2.62 -6.22 0.32
C ILE A 8 -3.75 -7.26 0.41
N PHE A 9 -3.48 -8.52 0.06
CA PHE A 9 -4.48 -9.58 0.19
C PHE A 9 -4.83 -9.88 1.65
N ALA A 10 -3.84 -9.87 2.55
CA ALA A 10 -4.06 -10.03 3.99
C ALA A 10 -4.94 -8.90 4.54
N TYR A 11 -4.66 -7.65 4.14
CA TYR A 11 -5.45 -6.48 4.51
C TYR A 11 -6.88 -6.56 4.00
N LEU A 12 -7.10 -6.92 2.73
CA LEU A 12 -8.43 -7.06 2.15
C LEU A 12 -9.25 -8.17 2.84
N ARG A 13 -8.63 -9.29 3.21
CA ARG A 13 -9.30 -10.36 3.97
C ARG A 13 -9.79 -9.89 5.33
N GLN A 14 -9.03 -9.01 5.98
CA GLN A 14 -9.41 -8.42 7.27
C GLN A 14 -10.43 -7.28 7.09
N ASN A 15 -10.43 -6.60 5.93
CA ASN A 15 -11.23 -5.41 5.66
C ASN A 15 -11.95 -5.48 4.30
N PRO A 16 -12.98 -6.34 4.13
CA PRO A 16 -13.66 -6.52 2.85
C PRO A 16 -14.30 -5.25 2.29
N SER A 17 -14.70 -4.31 3.16
CA SER A 17 -15.27 -3.01 2.77
C SER A 17 -14.32 -2.13 1.97
N LYS A 18 -12.99 -2.37 2.06
CA LYS A 18 -11.96 -1.64 1.31
C LYS A 18 -11.70 -2.24 -0.08
N GLU A 19 -12.44 -3.27 -0.51
CA GLU A 19 -12.32 -3.88 -1.85
C GLU A 19 -12.39 -2.83 -2.97
N GLY A 20 -13.32 -1.88 -2.86
CA GLY A 20 -13.46 -0.81 -3.87
C GLY A 20 -12.19 0.03 -4.04
N GLN A 21 -11.50 0.32 -2.94
CA GLN A 21 -10.26 1.10 -2.93
C GLN A 21 -9.08 0.30 -3.53
N LEU A 22 -9.12 -1.04 -3.42
CA LEU A 22 -8.09 -1.95 -3.95
C LEU A 22 -8.42 -2.53 -5.33
N ARG A 23 -9.62 -2.30 -5.86
CA ARG A 23 -10.11 -2.91 -7.10
C ARG A 23 -9.23 -2.59 -8.31
N SER A 24 -8.84 -1.32 -8.46
CA SER A 24 -7.97 -0.91 -9.57
C SER A 24 -6.58 -1.54 -9.48
N PHE A 25 -6.06 -1.66 -8.26
CA PHE A 25 -4.81 -2.35 -7.99
C PHE A 25 -4.85 -3.82 -8.40
N LEU A 26 -5.84 -4.56 -7.90
CA LEU A 26 -5.96 -6.00 -8.12
C LEU A 26 -6.26 -6.35 -9.58
N ASN A 27 -7.08 -5.55 -10.26
CA ASN A 27 -7.58 -5.90 -11.58
C ASN A 27 -6.74 -5.34 -12.73
N TYR A 28 -6.01 -4.24 -12.51
CA TYR A 28 -5.30 -3.56 -13.59
C TYR A 28 -3.80 -3.47 -13.35
N TYR A 29 -3.37 -2.95 -12.19
CA TYR A 29 -1.95 -2.73 -11.95
C TYR A 29 -1.20 -4.04 -11.71
N LEU A 30 -1.69 -4.91 -10.82
CA LEU A 30 -1.02 -6.16 -10.48
C LEU A 30 -0.84 -7.12 -11.68
N PRO A 31 -1.87 -7.41 -12.51
CA PRO A 31 -1.71 -8.29 -13.67
C PRO A 31 -0.75 -7.70 -14.71
N THR A 32 -0.77 -6.38 -14.88
CA THR A 32 0.11 -5.68 -15.84
C THR A 32 1.56 -5.75 -15.40
N THR A 33 1.85 -5.50 -14.12
CA THR A 33 3.20 -5.66 -13.54
C THR A 33 3.71 -7.09 -13.71
N LEU A 34 2.88 -8.10 -13.44
CA LEU A 34 3.27 -9.50 -13.64
C LEU A 34 3.59 -9.81 -15.10
N LYS A 35 2.83 -9.27 -16.05
CA LYS A 35 3.10 -9.42 -17.49
C LYS A 35 4.45 -8.81 -17.86
N ILE A 36 4.74 -7.60 -17.37
CA ILE A 36 6.00 -6.90 -17.59
C ILE A 36 7.19 -7.69 -17.03
N LEU A 37 7.10 -8.19 -15.80
CA LEU A 37 8.16 -9.00 -15.18
C LEU A 37 8.43 -10.28 -15.96
N ARG A 38 7.38 -10.94 -16.48
CA ARG A 38 7.56 -12.11 -17.35
C ARG A 38 8.28 -11.75 -18.65
N THR A 39 7.91 -10.62 -19.27
CA THR A 39 8.60 -10.14 -20.48
C THR A 39 10.07 -9.83 -20.21
N TYR A 40 10.37 -9.17 -19.09
CA TYR A 40 11.76 -8.92 -18.66
C TYR A 40 12.54 -10.23 -18.49
N ALA A 41 11.98 -11.21 -17.78
CA ALA A 41 12.61 -12.52 -17.58
C ALA A 41 12.86 -13.27 -18.89
N GLN A 42 11.95 -13.14 -19.87
CA GLN A 42 12.15 -13.71 -21.22
C GLN A 42 13.30 -13.02 -21.97
N MET A 43 13.41 -11.69 -21.86
CA MET A 43 14.50 -10.92 -22.48
C MET A 43 15.86 -11.23 -21.85
N GLU A 44 15.90 -11.54 -20.56
CA GLU A 44 17.09 -12.08 -19.87
C GLU A 44 17.45 -13.47 -20.38
N ALA A 45 16.48 -14.39 -20.41
CA ALA A 45 16.72 -15.78 -20.81
C ALA A 45 17.17 -15.95 -22.27
N GLN A 46 16.81 -15.02 -23.17
CA GLN A 46 17.23 -15.04 -24.56
C GLN A 46 18.72 -14.70 -24.74
N GLY A 47 19.37 -14.05 -23.77
CA GLY A 47 20.80 -13.73 -23.81
C GLY A 47 21.22 -12.79 -24.96
N ILE A 48 20.26 -12.11 -25.60
CA ILE A 48 20.54 -11.19 -26.71
C ILE A 48 20.85 -9.81 -26.12
N GLU A 49 22.11 -9.40 -26.18
CA GLU A 49 22.57 -8.08 -25.73
C GLU A 49 22.70 -7.11 -26.91
N GLY A 50 21.56 -6.56 -27.34
CA GLY A 50 21.53 -5.39 -28.23
C GLY A 50 21.22 -4.12 -27.44
N GLN A 51 21.76 -2.97 -27.85
CA GLN A 51 21.50 -1.67 -27.19
C GLN A 51 20.00 -1.39 -26.95
N ASN A 52 19.13 -1.81 -27.88
CA ASN A 52 17.67 -1.68 -27.73
C ASN A 52 17.09 -2.57 -26.61
N ILE A 53 17.63 -3.77 -26.41
CA ILE A 53 17.18 -4.70 -25.36
C ILE A 53 17.65 -4.21 -23.99
N THR A 54 18.89 -3.75 -23.88
CA THR A 54 19.41 -3.16 -22.64
C THR A 54 18.59 -1.94 -22.22
N ALA A 55 18.33 -1.00 -23.14
CA ALA A 55 17.51 0.18 -22.84
C ALA A 55 16.07 -0.17 -22.43
N ALA A 56 15.48 -1.21 -23.04
CA ALA A 56 14.15 -1.69 -22.68
C ALA A 56 14.12 -2.33 -21.28
N LYS A 57 15.14 -3.12 -20.92
CA LYS A 57 15.30 -3.73 -19.59
C LYS A 57 15.39 -2.67 -18.49
N GLU A 58 16.25 -1.67 -18.67
CA GLU A 58 16.39 -0.57 -17.71
C GLU A 58 15.09 0.24 -17.54
N ARG A 59 14.35 0.46 -18.63
CA ARG A 59 13.05 1.15 -18.56
C ARG A 59 12.03 0.33 -17.77
N ILE A 60 12.05 -1.00 -17.92
CA ILE A 60 11.20 -1.90 -17.15
C ILE A 60 11.58 -1.85 -15.68
N GLU A 61 12.86 -1.93 -15.33
CA GLU A 61 13.34 -1.85 -13.94
C GLU A 61 12.88 -0.56 -13.26
N ARG A 62 13.13 0.60 -13.86
CA ARG A 62 12.70 1.90 -13.31
C ARG A 62 11.18 1.98 -13.11
N MET A 63 10.41 1.43 -14.05
CA MET A 63 8.96 1.36 -13.90
C MET A 63 8.55 0.43 -12.77
N MET A 64 9.24 -0.70 -12.56
CA MET A 64 8.95 -1.61 -11.45
C MET A 64 9.21 -0.96 -10.09
N ASP A 65 10.27 -0.16 -9.97
CA ASP A 65 10.56 0.61 -8.76
C ASP A 65 9.43 1.60 -8.46
N GLN A 66 9.00 2.37 -9.46
CA GLN A 66 7.90 3.34 -9.31
C GLN A 66 6.57 2.67 -8.94
N VAL A 67 6.30 1.50 -9.53
CA VAL A 67 5.10 0.74 -9.22
C VAL A 67 5.15 0.21 -7.78
N ALA A 68 6.31 -0.27 -7.31
CA ALA A 68 6.48 -0.72 -5.94
C ALA A 68 6.30 0.44 -4.94
N GLU A 69 6.92 1.60 -5.19
CA GLU A 69 6.78 2.79 -4.36
C GLU A 69 5.33 3.28 -4.28
N GLY A 70 4.62 3.30 -5.42
CA GLY A 70 3.21 3.66 -5.47
C GLY A 70 2.34 2.71 -4.63
N PHE A 71 2.70 1.43 -4.57
CA PHE A 71 1.99 0.44 -3.77
C PHE A 71 2.24 0.59 -2.27
N GLU A 72 3.46 0.90 -1.86
CA GLU A 72 3.79 1.19 -0.46
C GLU A 72 3.01 2.41 0.05
N LYS A 73 3.03 3.51 -0.71
CA LYS A 73 2.25 4.71 -0.37
C LYS A 73 0.75 4.45 -0.25
N GLN A 74 0.20 3.62 -1.15
CA GLN A 74 -1.21 3.29 -1.11
C GLN A 74 -1.57 2.40 0.09
N LEU A 75 -0.68 1.47 0.47
CA LEU A 75 -0.81 0.70 1.71
C LEU A 75 -0.75 1.61 2.95
N ASP A 76 0.22 2.52 3.02
CA ASP A 76 0.35 3.45 4.14
C ASP A 76 -0.89 4.33 4.30
N THR A 77 -1.45 4.81 3.19
CA THR A 77 -2.70 5.58 3.19
C THR A 77 -3.88 4.77 3.72
N LEU A 78 -3.97 3.48 3.35
CA LEU A 78 -5.02 2.60 3.84
C LEU A 78 -4.91 2.35 5.36
N PHE A 79 -3.69 2.22 5.89
CA PHE A 79 -3.47 2.08 7.32
C PHE A 79 -3.74 3.37 8.09
N LEU A 80 -3.34 4.53 7.55
CA LEU A 80 -3.64 5.84 8.13
C LEU A 80 -5.15 6.07 8.27
N ASP A 81 -5.92 5.77 7.22
CA ASP A 81 -7.39 5.86 7.21
C ASP A 81 -8.02 5.03 8.34
N GLN A 82 -7.49 3.82 8.62
CA GLN A 82 -7.96 3.01 9.75
C GLN A 82 -7.59 3.58 11.13
N THR A 83 -6.38 4.14 11.28
CA THR A 83 -5.97 4.74 12.56
C THR A 83 -6.76 6.01 12.87
N MET A 84 -7.19 6.76 11.85
CA MET A 84 -8.02 7.95 12.01
C MET A 84 -9.44 7.63 12.50
N ASP A 85 -10.04 6.53 12.04
CA ASP A 85 -11.35 6.07 12.53
C ASP A 85 -11.28 5.75 14.04
N VAL A 86 -10.23 5.04 14.49
CA VAL A 86 -10.05 4.71 15.92
C VAL A 86 -9.71 5.93 16.76
N THR A 87 -8.86 6.84 16.29
CA THR A 87 -8.53 8.06 17.06
C THR A 87 -9.71 9.01 17.17
N SER A 88 -10.57 9.08 16.15
CA SER A 88 -11.80 9.87 16.22
C SER A 88 -12.78 9.27 17.22
N ASP A 89 -12.96 7.95 17.20
CA ASP A 89 -13.80 7.25 18.19
C ASP A 89 -13.25 7.40 19.61
N VAL A 90 -11.92 7.31 19.79
CA VAL A 90 -11.26 7.56 21.08
C VAL A 90 -11.44 9.00 21.52
N ALA A 91 -11.27 9.98 20.64
CA ALA A 91 -11.46 11.40 20.97
C ALA A 91 -12.92 11.70 21.36
N VAL A 92 -13.88 11.07 20.68
CA VAL A 92 -15.31 11.16 21.03
C VAL A 92 -15.58 10.50 22.39
N LEU A 93 -15.03 9.30 22.64
CA LEU A 93 -15.15 8.61 23.93
C LEU A 93 -14.50 9.41 25.05
N GLU A 94 -13.30 9.96 24.85
CA GLU A 94 -12.64 10.85 25.81
C GLU A 94 -13.48 12.09 26.10
N GLN A 95 -14.08 12.69 25.07
CA GLN A 95 -14.95 13.84 25.21
C GLN A 95 -16.22 13.51 25.99
N MET A 96 -16.82 12.33 25.75
CA MET A 96 -17.96 11.83 26.52
C MET A 96 -17.58 11.57 27.99
N LEU A 97 -16.45 10.90 28.24
CA LEU A 97 -15.96 10.60 29.59
C LEU A 97 -15.59 11.88 30.38
N LYS A 98 -15.04 12.90 29.71
CA LYS A 98 -14.83 14.24 30.30
C LYS A 98 -16.16 14.93 30.61
N SER A 99 -17.15 14.82 29.72
CA SER A 99 -18.47 15.44 29.88
C SER A 99 -19.28 14.80 31.02
N ASP A 100 -19.14 13.49 31.22
CA ASP A 100 -19.76 12.74 32.32
C ASP A 100 -19.01 12.87 33.65
N GLY A 101 -17.90 13.62 33.69
CA GLY A 101 -17.07 13.81 34.88
C GLY A 101 -16.31 12.55 35.34
N LEU A 102 -16.27 11.51 34.50
CA LEU A 102 -15.63 10.22 34.77
C LEU A 102 -14.14 10.20 34.41
N PHE A 103 -13.65 11.29 33.79
CA PHE A 103 -12.25 11.45 33.39
C PHE A 103 -11.68 12.76 33.94
N SER A 104 -10.62 12.66 34.74
CA SER A 104 -9.86 13.79 35.29
C SER A 104 -8.37 13.46 35.17
N GLY A 105 -7.86 13.42 33.95
CA GLY A 105 -6.44 13.19 33.66
C GLY A 105 -5.87 14.36 32.87
N ASP A 106 -4.92 15.06 33.48
CA ASP A 106 -4.08 16.06 32.83
C ASP A 106 -2.89 15.33 32.15
N GLY A 107 -2.66 15.61 30.86
CA GLY A 107 -1.43 15.25 30.14
C GLY A 107 -1.42 13.94 29.35
N LEU A 108 -1.57 14.06 28.03
CA LEU A 108 -0.67 13.38 27.08
C LEU A 108 -0.05 14.45 26.19
N GLN A 109 1.15 14.85 26.58
CA GLN A 109 2.08 15.60 25.74
C GLN A 109 2.43 14.68 24.56
N LEU A 110 1.73 14.86 23.43
CA LEU A 110 2.12 14.27 22.15
C LEU A 110 3.36 15.05 21.67
N GLY A 111 4.54 14.53 22.01
CA GLY A 111 5.80 15.06 21.54
C GLY A 111 6.10 14.61 20.11
N GLY A 112 6.58 15.56 19.30
CA GLY A 112 7.47 15.33 18.14
C GLY A 112 6.81 14.99 16.82
#